data_AF-A0AAN8JWN3-F1
#
_entry.id   AF-A0AAN8JWN3-F1
#
_cell.length_a   1.000
_cell.length_b   1.000
_cell.length_c   1.000
_cell.angle_alpha   90.00
_cell.angle_beta   90.00
_cell.angle_gamma   90.00
#
_symmetry.space_group_name_H-M   'P 1'
#
loop_
_entity.id
_entity.type
_entity.pdbx_description
1 polymer ?
#
loop_
_entity_poly.entity_id
_entity_poly.type
_entity_poly.pdbx_seq_one_letter_code
_entity_poly.pdbx_strand_id
1 'polypeptide(L)'
;MKCPSTGSYLEDDRTFLADYMQCDFQEQQEDGEDQLNISGLLELDLNKQEESSLFHLAGYCLFSVRKHGRVCDNCVLDLEDKSKAVSSGHIEALTRLKEFIPGTPHLTYCSDKAMEIIQTAEAVFRANEKKLHGNKLVNRLRQLTVTACSDEIKKCHEIRDKFLTKFFTVRLRIHANKLNTILKSEKQKKKELEETAMASKSVKMRQMVKSLK
;
A
#
# COMPACT_ATOMS: atom_id res chain seq x y z
N MET A 1 13.81 -30.84 2.53
CA MET A 1 12.95 -29.71 2.94
C MET A 1 13.20 -28.57 1.96
N LYS A 2 12.19 -28.19 1.16
CA LYS A 2 12.27 -26.97 0.34
C LYS A 2 11.89 -25.80 1.24
N CYS A 3 12.83 -24.90 1.54
CA CYS A 3 12.47 -23.64 2.17
C CYS A 3 11.46 -22.91 1.26
N PRO A 4 10.37 -22.35 1.81
CA PRO A 4 9.53 -21.45 1.04
C PRO A 4 10.40 -20.28 0.56
N SER A 5 10.27 -19.98 -0.73
CA SER A 5 10.86 -18.81 -1.36
C SER A 5 10.61 -17.60 -0.47
N THR A 6 11.67 -17.02 0.07
CA THR A 6 11.62 -15.76 0.79
C THR A 6 10.98 -14.73 -0.13
N GLY A 7 9.76 -14.29 0.20
CA GLY A 7 9.06 -13.23 -0.54
C GLY A 7 9.86 -11.94 -0.43
N SER A 8 10.78 -11.74 -1.37
CA SER A 8 11.47 -10.48 -1.54
C SER A 8 10.49 -9.54 -2.23
N TYR A 9 10.11 -8.45 -1.56
CA TYR A 9 9.27 -7.40 -2.14
C TYR A 9 9.77 -6.91 -3.51
N LEU A 10 11.07 -7.09 -3.81
CA LEU A 10 11.72 -6.73 -5.06
C LEU A 10 11.48 -7.72 -6.20
N GLU A 11 11.28 -9.01 -5.91
CA GLU A 11 11.04 -10.04 -6.94
C GLU A 11 9.58 -10.04 -7.42
N ASP A 12 8.66 -9.64 -6.55
CA ASP A 12 7.26 -9.34 -6.86
C ASP A 12 7.06 -8.03 -7.66
N ASP A 13 8.13 -7.28 -7.97
CA ASP A 13 8.03 -5.94 -8.57
C ASP A 13 7.54 -5.95 -10.04
N ARG A 14 7.91 -6.97 -10.83
CA ARG A 14 7.80 -6.90 -12.31
C ARG A 14 6.55 -7.57 -12.88
N THR A 15 6.12 -8.69 -12.31
CA THR A 15 5.02 -9.49 -12.86
C THR A 15 3.65 -8.87 -12.56
N PHE A 16 3.50 -8.22 -11.41
CA PHE A 16 2.19 -7.79 -10.90
C PHE A 16 1.68 -6.46 -11.47
N LEU A 17 2.60 -5.56 -11.83
CA LEU A 17 2.23 -4.27 -12.43
C LEU A 17 1.68 -4.45 -13.85
N ALA A 18 2.19 -5.42 -14.60
CA ALA A 18 1.68 -5.76 -15.92
C ALA A 18 0.24 -6.30 -15.84
N ASP A 19 -0.03 -7.22 -14.90
CA ASP A 19 -1.37 -7.78 -14.69
C ASP A 19 -2.39 -6.73 -14.21
N TYR A 20 -1.97 -5.77 -13.37
CA TYR A 20 -2.82 -4.66 -12.95
C TYR A 20 -3.17 -3.71 -14.10
N MET A 21 -2.20 -3.43 -14.99
CA MET A 21 -2.43 -2.59 -16.18
C MET A 21 -3.28 -3.28 -17.25
N GLN A 22 -3.40 -4.61 -17.20
CA GLN A 22 -4.22 -5.41 -18.13
C GLN A 22 -5.61 -5.73 -17.58
N CYS A 23 -5.90 -5.39 -16.33
CA CYS A 23 -7.26 -5.48 -15.82
C CYS A 23 -8.08 -4.33 -16.41
N ASP A 24 -8.78 -4.62 -17.51
CA ASP A 24 -9.88 -3.81 -18.02
C ASP A 24 -10.98 -3.76 -16.94
N PHE A 25 -10.83 -2.81 -16.01
CA PHE A 25 -11.93 -2.39 -15.16
C PHE A 25 -13.01 -1.90 -16.11
N GLN A 26 -14.21 -2.47 -16.00
CA GLN A 26 -15.37 -2.00 -16.77
C GLN A 26 -15.48 -0.49 -16.59
N GLU A 27 -15.15 0.23 -17.65
CA GLU A 27 -15.24 1.69 -17.73
C GLU A 27 -16.70 2.07 -17.44
N GLN A 28 -16.98 2.52 -16.22
CA GLN A 28 -18.07 3.47 -16.04
C GLN A 28 -17.54 4.78 -16.61
N GLN A 29 -17.75 4.93 -17.90
CA GLN A 29 -17.46 6.12 -18.68
C GLN A 29 -18.34 7.26 -18.13
N GLU A 30 -17.80 8.05 -17.22
CA GLU A 30 -18.27 9.42 -17.00
C GLU A 30 -17.26 10.34 -17.69
N ASP A 31 -17.68 10.90 -18.82
CA ASP A 31 -16.99 11.94 -19.57
C ASP A 31 -16.92 13.24 -18.73
N GLY A 32 -16.00 13.26 -17.76
CA GLY A 32 -15.58 14.43 -17.03
C GLY A 32 -14.11 14.26 -16.74
N GLU A 33 -13.27 15.22 -17.14
CA GLU A 33 -11.82 15.19 -16.94
C GLU A 33 -11.45 14.51 -15.61
N ASP A 34 -10.62 13.45 -15.67
CA ASP A 34 -10.09 12.68 -14.54
C ASP A 34 -9.31 13.60 -13.58
N GLN A 35 -9.97 14.53 -12.89
CA GLN A 35 -9.34 15.41 -11.94
C GLN A 35 -9.33 14.68 -10.61
N LEU A 36 -8.13 14.31 -10.19
CA LEU A 36 -7.87 13.82 -8.84
C LEU A 36 -8.21 14.95 -7.87
N ASN A 37 -8.95 14.62 -6.82
CA ASN A 37 -9.50 15.62 -5.92
C ASN A 37 -8.51 15.93 -4.79
N ILE A 38 -8.31 17.22 -4.52
CA ILE A 38 -7.61 17.76 -3.33
C ILE A 38 -8.64 18.28 -2.29
N SER A 39 -9.85 18.64 -2.74
CA SER A 39 -10.92 19.18 -1.90
C SER A 39 -11.49 18.06 -1.03
N GLY A 40 -11.12 18.08 0.25
CA GLY A 40 -11.51 17.04 1.21
C GLY A 40 -10.35 16.23 1.79
N LEU A 41 -9.12 16.76 1.78
CA LEU A 41 -8.04 16.34 2.70
C LEU A 41 -8.40 16.68 4.16
N LEU A 42 -9.58 16.24 4.59
CA LEU A 42 -9.99 16.21 5.98
C LEU A 42 -9.03 15.28 6.71
N GLU A 43 -8.85 15.57 8.01
CA GLU A 43 -8.02 14.79 8.93
C GLU A 43 -8.09 13.30 8.60
N LEU A 44 -6.92 12.72 8.32
CA LEU A 44 -6.81 11.31 8.03
C LEU A 44 -7.14 10.53 9.30
N ASP A 45 -8.39 10.08 9.41
CA ASP A 45 -8.84 9.25 10.52
C ASP A 45 -8.29 7.82 10.34
N LEU A 46 -7.13 7.56 10.94
CA LEU A 46 -6.53 6.25 11.04
C LEU A 46 -6.78 5.70 12.44
N ASN A 47 -7.19 4.44 12.52
CA ASN A 47 -7.11 3.75 13.79
C ASN A 47 -5.63 3.49 14.18
N LYS A 48 -5.38 3.18 15.45
CA LYS A 48 -4.02 2.95 15.98
C LYS A 48 -3.23 1.90 15.19
N GLN A 49 -3.90 0.84 14.73
CA GLN A 49 -3.26 -0.22 13.96
C GLN A 49 -2.86 0.25 12.55
N GLU A 50 -3.69 1.07 11.92
CA GLU A 50 -3.39 1.71 10.64
C GLU A 50 -2.25 2.71 10.77
N GLU A 51 -2.24 3.52 11.83
CA GLU A 51 -1.13 4.43 12.13
C GLU A 51 0.19 3.68 12.30
N SER A 52 0.22 2.61 13.11
CA SER A 52 1.42 1.79 13.28
C SER A 52 1.86 1.12 11.98
N SER A 53 0.91 0.69 11.16
CA SER A 53 1.18 0.08 9.86
C SER A 53 1.75 1.08 8.88
N LEU A 54 1.20 2.30 8.87
CA LEU A 54 1.67 3.40 8.02
C LEU A 54 3.06 3.85 8.42
N PHE A 55 3.34 3.97 9.73
CA PHE A 55 4.68 4.27 10.24
C PHE A 55 5.71 3.23 9.83
N HIS A 56 5.38 1.94 9.99
CA HIS A 56 6.26 0.86 9.55
C HIS A 56 6.52 0.90 8.03
N LEU A 57 5.49 1.18 7.24
CA LEU A 57 5.59 1.32 5.79
C LEU A 57 6.46 2.54 5.40
N ALA A 58 6.32 3.67 6.10
CA ALA A 58 7.13 4.86 5.91
C ALA A 58 8.61 4.54 6.14
N GLY A 59 8.93 3.85 7.24
CA GLY A 59 10.29 3.40 7.55
C GLY A 59 10.89 2.52 6.45
N TYR A 60 10.12 1.57 5.94
CA TYR A 60 10.51 0.76 4.79
C TYR A 60 10.79 1.60 3.53
N CYS A 61 9.93 2.57 3.23
CA CYS A 61 10.09 3.45 2.08
C CYS A 61 11.37 4.29 2.22
N LEU A 62 11.63 4.85 3.40
CA LEU A 62 12.80 5.67 3.67
C LEU A 62 14.08 4.84 3.58
N PHE A 63 14.08 3.62 4.15
CA PHE A 63 15.18 2.67 3.99
C PHE A 63 15.48 2.38 2.52
N SER A 64 14.43 2.14 1.72
CA SER A 64 14.58 1.88 0.28
C SER A 64 15.16 3.07 -0.47
N VAL A 65 14.72 4.30 -0.16
CA VAL A 65 15.26 5.54 -0.74
C VAL A 65 16.71 5.76 -0.34
N ARG A 66 17.06 5.54 0.93
CA ARG A 66 18.46 5.61 1.39
C ARG A 66 19.34 4.63 0.63
N LYS A 67 18.89 3.38 0.49
CA LYS A 67 19.68 2.31 -0.12
C LYS A 67 19.79 2.42 -1.65
N HIS A 68 18.75 2.89 -2.33
CA HIS A 68 18.67 2.83 -3.81
C HIS A 68 18.47 4.19 -4.49
N GLY A 69 18.07 5.22 -3.74
CA GLY A 69 17.66 6.51 -4.28
C GLY A 69 18.80 7.48 -4.59
N ARG A 70 20.07 7.11 -4.39
CA ARG A 70 21.23 8.00 -4.57
C ARG A 70 21.02 9.36 -3.88
N VAL A 71 20.75 9.30 -2.57
CA VAL A 71 20.59 10.47 -1.70
C VAL A 71 21.78 10.53 -0.75
N CYS A 72 22.21 11.74 -0.35
CA CYS A 72 23.26 11.87 0.68
C CYS A 72 22.67 11.69 2.08
N ASP A 73 23.52 11.36 3.05
CA ASP A 73 23.11 11.16 4.45
C ASP A 73 22.43 12.41 5.04
N ASN A 74 22.81 13.61 4.60
CA ASN A 74 22.17 14.86 5.04
C ASN A 74 20.72 14.99 4.60
N CYS A 75 20.33 14.39 3.47
CA CYS A 75 18.92 14.37 3.06
C CYS A 75 18.12 13.44 3.96
N VAL A 76 18.69 12.26 4.24
CA VAL A 76 18.03 11.23 5.05
C VAL A 76 17.87 11.69 6.49
N LEU A 77 18.84 12.45 7.01
CA LEU A 77 18.82 13.02 8.37
C LEU A 77 17.57 13.84 8.69
N ASP A 78 16.96 14.51 7.70
CA ASP A 78 15.74 15.30 7.93
C ASP A 78 14.48 14.42 8.07
N LEU A 79 14.53 13.18 7.56
CA LEU A 79 13.41 12.25 7.48
C LEU A 79 13.56 11.03 8.42
N GLU A 80 14.77 10.76 8.90
CA GLU A 80 15.08 9.62 9.76
C GLU A 80 15.16 10.08 11.22
N ASP A 81 14.41 9.42 12.10
CA ASP A 81 14.62 9.60 13.53
C ASP A 81 15.82 8.76 14.00
N LYS A 82 16.94 9.43 14.21
CA LYS A 82 18.17 8.82 14.74
C LYS A 82 18.22 8.76 16.25
N SER A 83 17.32 9.45 16.94
CA SER A 83 17.30 9.42 18.40
C SER A 83 17.19 7.98 18.89
N LYS A 84 16.54 7.10 18.08
CA LYS A 84 16.22 5.70 18.45
C LYS A 84 15.61 5.63 19.84
N ALA A 85 15.17 6.78 20.36
CA ALA A 85 14.57 6.91 21.66
C ALA A 85 13.23 6.29 21.39
N VAL A 86 13.16 5.00 21.70
CA VAL A 86 11.97 4.17 21.65
C VAL A 86 10.88 4.99 22.31
N SER A 87 10.15 5.75 21.52
CA SER A 87 9.09 6.56 22.04
C SER A 87 8.03 5.50 22.28
N SER A 88 7.75 5.22 23.55
CA SER A 88 6.84 4.16 23.98
C SER A 88 5.39 4.35 23.49
N GLY A 89 5.17 5.23 22.51
CA GLY A 89 3.93 5.42 21.79
C GLY A 89 3.50 4.17 21.02
N HIS A 90 2.21 4.16 20.70
CA HIS A 90 1.56 3.07 19.97
C HIS A 90 2.00 3.03 18.50
N ILE A 91 2.34 4.17 17.90
CA ILE A 91 2.70 4.27 16.48
C ILE A 91 3.91 3.37 16.13
N GLU A 92 4.94 3.35 16.97
CA GLU A 92 6.14 2.52 16.75
C GLU A 92 5.95 1.03 17.07
N ALA A 93 4.84 0.66 17.73
CA ALA A 93 4.68 -0.67 18.34
C ALA A 93 4.87 -1.81 17.33
N LEU A 94 4.32 -1.67 16.12
CA LEU A 94 4.47 -2.68 15.07
C LEU A 94 5.92 -2.80 14.59
N THR A 95 6.61 -1.67 14.39
CA THR A 95 8.01 -1.66 13.96
C THR A 95 8.88 -2.37 14.98
N ARG A 96 8.69 -2.09 16.27
CA ARG A 96 9.41 -2.77 17.36
C ARG A 96 9.14 -4.28 17.39
N LEU A 97 7.88 -4.69 17.24
CA LEU A 97 7.53 -6.12 17.19
C LEU A 97 8.19 -6.85 16.01
N LYS A 98 8.51 -6.12 14.93
CA LYS A 98 9.21 -6.66 13.77
C LYS A 98 10.73 -6.61 13.87
N GLU A 99 11.29 -5.99 14.91
CA GLU A 99 12.71 -6.06 15.16
C GLU A 99 13.10 -7.48 15.60
N PHE A 100 13.94 -8.12 14.81
CA PHE A 100 14.38 -9.49 15.08
C PHE A 100 15.33 -9.57 16.30
N ILE A 101 16.11 -8.52 16.54
CA ILE A 101 17.07 -8.44 17.65
C ILE A 101 16.66 -7.29 18.58
N PRO A 102 16.14 -7.58 19.78
CA PRO A 102 15.77 -6.56 20.76
C PRO A 102 16.96 -5.65 21.08
N GLY A 103 16.74 -4.34 21.10
CA GLY A 103 17.75 -3.35 21.47
C GLY A 103 18.72 -2.95 20.35
N THR A 104 18.63 -3.57 19.16
CA THR A 104 19.35 -3.11 17.97
C THR A 104 18.36 -2.70 16.89
N PRO A 105 18.11 -1.40 16.68
CA PRO A 105 17.16 -0.96 15.68
C PRO A 105 17.77 -1.15 14.29
N HIS A 106 17.41 -2.28 13.68
CA HIS A 106 17.72 -2.65 12.31
C HIS A 106 16.74 -2.04 11.31
N LEU A 107 15.56 -1.63 11.79
CA LEU A 107 14.55 -0.97 11.00
C LEU A 107 14.78 0.55 11.04
N THR A 108 14.42 1.21 9.94
CA THR A 108 14.47 2.66 9.84
C THR A 108 13.23 3.26 10.47
N TYR A 109 13.42 4.23 11.36
CA TYR A 109 12.36 4.99 12.02
C TYR A 109 12.24 6.35 11.32
N CYS A 110 11.00 6.75 11.02
CA CYS A 110 10.71 8.03 10.39
C CYS A 110 10.62 9.13 11.44
N SER A 111 11.11 10.32 11.11
CA SER A 111 10.86 11.53 11.89
C SER A 111 9.39 11.96 11.77
N ASP A 112 8.92 12.83 12.68
CA ASP A 112 7.56 13.39 12.61
C ASP A 112 7.29 14.08 11.27
N LYS A 113 8.29 14.79 10.73
CA LYS A 113 8.21 15.41 9.40
C LYS A 113 8.01 14.38 8.30
N ALA A 114 8.73 13.26 8.35
CA ALA A 114 8.53 12.17 7.40
C ALA A 114 7.12 11.59 7.50
N MET A 115 6.57 11.52 8.72
CA MET A 115 5.22 11.03 8.95
C MET A 115 4.14 11.98 8.45
N GLU A 116 4.28 13.29 8.64
CA GLU A 116 3.33 14.30 8.14
C GLU A 116 3.17 14.21 6.61
N ILE A 117 4.29 14.08 5.89
CA ILE A 117 4.30 13.88 4.43
C ILE A 117 3.55 12.60 4.05
N ILE A 118 3.80 11.51 4.78
CA ILE A 118 3.22 10.20 4.45
C ILE A 118 1.74 10.13 4.82
N GLN A 119 1.32 10.78 5.90
CA GLN A 119 -0.10 10.94 6.24
C GLN A 119 -0.81 11.77 5.17
N THR A 120 -0.22 12.87 4.72
CA THR A 120 -0.75 13.65 3.60
C THR A 120 -0.83 12.80 2.33
N ALA A 121 0.20 12.01 2.04
CA ALA A 121 0.22 11.12 0.89
C ALA A 121 -0.87 10.02 0.96
N GLU A 122 -1.09 9.44 2.15
CA GLU A 122 -2.15 8.44 2.37
C GLU A 122 -3.53 9.08 2.26
N ALA A 123 -3.72 10.30 2.76
CA ALA A 123 -4.97 11.05 2.59
C ALA A 123 -5.27 11.32 1.11
N VAL A 124 -4.27 11.78 0.35
CA VAL A 124 -4.38 11.94 -1.11
C VAL A 124 -4.70 10.61 -1.77
N PHE A 125 -4.05 9.51 -1.37
CA PHE A 125 -4.32 8.19 -1.91
C PHE A 125 -5.77 7.76 -1.66
N ARG A 126 -6.25 7.81 -0.41
CA ARG A 126 -7.60 7.39 -0.02
C ARG A 126 -8.69 8.22 -0.69
N ALA A 127 -8.51 9.54 -0.77
CA ALA A 127 -9.43 10.44 -1.45
C ALA A 127 -9.61 10.09 -2.94
N ASN A 128 -8.61 9.45 -3.53
CA ASN A 128 -8.58 9.11 -4.95
C ASN A 128 -8.65 7.60 -5.23
N GLU A 129 -8.84 6.76 -4.21
CA GLU A 129 -8.69 5.29 -4.32
C GLU A 129 -9.57 4.68 -5.43
N LYS A 130 -10.78 5.18 -5.59
CA LYS A 130 -11.73 4.74 -6.64
C LYS A 130 -11.38 5.22 -8.04
N LYS A 131 -10.52 6.24 -8.15
CA LYS A 131 -10.12 6.93 -9.40
C LYS A 131 -8.70 6.55 -9.85
N LEU A 132 -8.13 5.48 -9.30
CA LEU A 132 -6.75 5.06 -9.56
C LEU A 132 -6.63 4.22 -10.83
N HIS A 133 -6.88 4.84 -11.97
CA HIS A 133 -6.74 4.24 -13.29
C HIS A 133 -5.79 5.03 -14.21
N GLY A 134 -5.25 4.34 -15.20
CA GLY A 134 -4.47 4.96 -16.27
C GLY A 134 -2.98 5.16 -15.97
N ASN A 135 -2.33 5.85 -16.91
CA ASN A 135 -0.88 6.02 -16.93
C ASN A 135 -0.40 7.13 -15.97
N LYS A 136 0.84 7.01 -15.50
CA LYS A 136 1.54 8.04 -14.69
C LYS A 136 0.89 8.38 -13.33
N LEU A 137 0.06 7.49 -12.77
CA LEU A 137 -0.61 7.67 -11.47
C LEU A 137 0.33 8.13 -10.35
N VAL A 138 1.49 7.48 -10.20
CA VAL A 138 2.48 7.84 -9.16
C VAL A 138 2.92 9.31 -9.27
N ASN A 139 3.16 9.79 -10.50
CA ASN A 139 3.57 11.18 -10.71
C ASN A 139 2.44 12.15 -10.36
N ARG A 140 1.20 11.82 -10.72
CA ARG A 140 0.02 12.64 -10.43
C ARG A 140 -0.22 12.73 -8.91
N LEU A 141 -0.28 11.59 -8.22
CA LEU A 141 -0.46 11.54 -6.77
C LEU A 141 0.65 12.28 -6.02
N ARG A 142 1.91 12.14 -6.49
CA ARG A 142 3.04 12.89 -5.95
C ARG A 142 2.84 14.40 -6.08
N GLN A 143 2.47 14.90 -7.26
CA GLN A 143 2.26 16.33 -7.50
C GLN A 143 1.14 16.89 -6.61
N LEU A 144 0.05 16.15 -6.43
CA LEU A 144 -1.03 16.54 -5.51
C LEU A 144 -0.57 16.58 -4.06
N THR A 145 0.23 15.59 -3.65
CA THR A 145 0.76 15.57 -2.28
C THR A 145 1.70 16.74 -2.04
N VAL A 146 2.58 17.04 -3.00
CA VAL A 146 3.51 18.17 -2.91
C VAL A 146 2.79 19.52 -2.86
N THR A 147 1.62 19.64 -3.49
CA THR A 147 0.81 20.87 -3.43
C THR A 147 0.00 20.98 -2.13
N ALA A 148 -0.39 19.85 -1.54
CA ALA A 148 -1.09 19.79 -0.26
C ALA A 148 -0.18 19.93 0.97
N CYS A 149 1.09 19.56 0.84
CA CYS A 149 2.07 19.52 1.91
C CYS A 149 2.90 20.81 1.95
N SER A 150 2.85 21.53 3.08
CA SER A 150 3.62 22.77 3.29
C SER A 150 5.08 22.54 3.71
N ASP A 151 5.53 21.29 3.79
CA ASP A 151 6.80 20.98 4.47
C ASP A 151 8.04 21.53 3.76
N GLU A 152 8.85 22.25 4.54
CA GLU A 152 10.18 22.72 4.17
C GLU A 152 11.22 21.61 4.31
N ILE A 153 11.16 20.61 3.43
CA ILE A 153 12.24 19.63 3.31
C ILE A 153 13.33 20.21 2.40
N LYS A 154 14.59 19.95 2.74
CA LYS A 154 15.71 20.28 1.86
C LYS A 154 15.48 19.66 0.47
N LYS A 155 15.54 20.51 -0.56
CA LYS A 155 15.41 20.09 -1.98
C LYS A 155 16.62 19.31 -2.52
N CYS A 156 17.50 18.87 -1.63
CA CYS A 156 18.72 18.15 -2.00
C CYS A 156 18.36 16.73 -2.50
N HIS A 157 18.94 16.34 -3.64
CA HIS A 157 18.73 15.04 -4.30
C HIS A 157 17.26 14.64 -4.54
N GLU A 158 16.32 15.59 -4.56
CA GLU A 158 14.88 15.33 -4.74
C GLU A 158 14.34 14.29 -3.75
N ILE A 159 14.84 14.29 -2.50
CA ILE A 159 14.52 13.22 -1.54
C ILE A 159 13.02 13.10 -1.27
N ARG A 160 12.31 14.23 -1.19
CA ARG A 160 10.85 14.25 -1.03
C ARG A 160 10.16 13.50 -2.16
N ASP A 161 10.56 13.78 -3.40
CA ASP A 161 9.94 13.18 -4.57
C ASP A 161 10.26 11.68 -4.66
N LYS A 162 11.49 11.28 -4.32
CA LYS A 162 11.88 9.87 -4.25
C LYS A 162 11.12 9.12 -3.16
N PHE A 163 10.92 9.75 -2.01
CA PHE A 163 10.18 9.20 -0.88
C PHE A 163 8.71 8.99 -1.22
N LEU A 164 8.04 10.02 -1.74
CA LEU A 164 6.66 9.94 -2.21
C LEU A 164 6.49 8.94 -3.37
N THR A 165 7.42 8.93 -4.33
CA THR A 165 7.39 7.98 -5.45
C THR A 165 7.47 6.55 -4.93
N LYS A 166 8.37 6.27 -3.98
CA LYS A 166 8.49 4.94 -3.38
C LYS A 166 7.22 4.58 -2.61
N PHE A 167 6.69 5.48 -1.80
CA PHE A 167 5.46 5.28 -1.04
C PHE A 167 4.29 4.93 -1.95
N PHE A 168 3.97 5.77 -2.94
CA PHE A 168 2.85 5.53 -3.85
C PHE A 168 3.02 4.25 -4.67
N THR A 169 4.25 3.93 -5.09
CA THR A 169 4.52 2.67 -5.80
C THR A 169 4.15 1.46 -4.93
N VAL A 170 4.58 1.45 -3.67
CA VAL A 170 4.26 0.35 -2.75
C VAL A 170 2.78 0.34 -2.41
N ARG A 171 2.18 1.50 -2.17
CA ARG A 171 0.75 1.62 -1.79
C ARG A 171 -0.20 1.19 -2.91
N LEU A 172 0.10 1.56 -4.16
CA LEU A 172 -0.61 1.10 -5.35
C LEU A 172 -0.51 -0.42 -5.49
N ARG A 173 0.66 -1.01 -5.20
CA ARG A 173 0.80 -2.48 -5.22
C ARG A 173 -0.06 -3.14 -4.16
N ILE A 174 -0.04 -2.64 -2.93
CA ILE A 174 -0.89 -3.17 -1.85
C ILE A 174 -2.36 -3.13 -2.27
N HIS A 175 -2.80 -2.02 -2.88
CA HIS A 175 -4.14 -1.86 -3.40
C HIS A 175 -4.45 -2.83 -4.54
N ALA A 176 -3.56 -2.95 -5.53
CA ALA A 176 -3.68 -3.90 -6.64
C ALA A 176 -3.78 -5.35 -6.15
N ASN A 177 -2.96 -5.75 -5.17
CA ASN A 177 -3.00 -7.08 -4.56
C ASN A 177 -4.30 -7.35 -3.81
N LYS A 178 -4.85 -6.33 -3.14
CA LYS A 178 -6.17 -6.40 -2.50
C LYS A 178 -7.26 -6.65 -3.53
N LEU A 179 -7.29 -5.87 -4.63
CA LEU A 179 -8.26 -6.04 -5.71
C LEU A 179 -8.15 -7.42 -6.37
N ASN A 180 -6.93 -7.86 -6.67
CA ASN A 180 -6.69 -9.18 -7.26
C ASN A 180 -7.15 -10.33 -6.36
N THR A 181 -6.95 -10.21 -5.04
CA THR A 181 -7.43 -11.20 -4.07
C THR A 181 -8.97 -11.27 -4.05
N ILE A 182 -9.64 -10.11 -4.08
CA ILE A 182 -11.11 -10.04 -4.15
C ILE A 182 -11.61 -10.72 -5.43
N LEU A 183 -11.08 -10.33 -6.59
CA LEU A 183 -11.47 -10.90 -7.89
C LEU A 183 -11.27 -12.42 -7.95
N LYS A 184 -10.15 -12.93 -7.43
CA LYS A 184 -9.89 -14.37 -7.35
C LYS A 184 -10.92 -15.09 -6.48
N SER A 185 -11.26 -14.51 -5.32
CA SER A 185 -12.26 -15.09 -4.42
C SER A 185 -13.66 -15.12 -5.04
N GLU A 186 -14.04 -14.10 -5.81
CA GLU A 186 -15.33 -14.03 -6.51
C GLU A 186 -15.42 -15.05 -7.64
N LYS A 187 -14.35 -15.18 -8.45
CA LYS A 187 -14.26 -16.21 -9.50
C LYS A 187 -14.37 -17.61 -8.92
N GLN A 188 -13.72 -17.87 -7.79
CA GLN A 188 -13.80 -19.16 -7.11
C GLN A 188 -15.23 -19.46 -6.64
N LYS A 189 -15.89 -18.50 -5.97
CA LYS A 189 -17.30 -18.66 -5.53
C LYS A 189 -18.23 -18.91 -6.71
N LYS A 190 -18.04 -18.20 -7.82
CA LYS A 190 -18.85 -18.40 -9.04
C LYS A 190 -18.66 -19.82 -9.61
N LYS A 191 -17.42 -20.31 -9.66
CA LYS A 191 -17.12 -21.67 -10.12
C LYS A 191 -17.75 -22.74 -9.21
N GLU A 192 -17.68 -22.56 -7.89
CA GLU A 192 -18.32 -23.47 -6.92
C GLU A 192 -19.86 -23.47 -7.07
N LEU A 193 -20.47 -22.31 -7.33
CA LEU A 193 -21.90 -22.18 -7.63
C LEU A 193 -22.29 -22.86 -8.95
N GLU A 194 -21.48 -22.71 -10.00
CA GLU A 194 -21.72 -23.38 -11.29
C GLU A 194 -21.56 -24.90 -11.19
N GLU A 195 -20.55 -25.38 -10.46
CA GLU A 195 -20.33 -26.82 -10.22
C GLU A 195 -21.46 -27.45 -9.39
N THR A 196 -21.97 -26.74 -8.38
CA THR A 196 -23.15 -27.19 -7.60
C THR A 196 -24.44 -27.14 -8.42
N ALA A 197 -24.59 -26.15 -9.32
CA ALA A 197 -25.71 -26.07 -10.24
C ALA A 197 -25.70 -27.23 -11.25
N MET A 198 -24.51 -27.62 -11.74
CA MET A 198 -24.30 -28.73 -12.69
C MET A 198 -24.17 -30.12 -12.03
N ALA A 199 -24.22 -30.22 -10.70
CA ALA A 199 -24.22 -31.50 -10.00
C ALA A 199 -25.38 -32.40 -10.49
N SER A 200 -25.03 -33.61 -10.92
CA SER A 200 -25.93 -34.58 -11.58
C SER A 200 -27.23 -34.79 -10.81
N LYS A 201 -28.35 -35.02 -11.54
CA LYS A 201 -29.70 -35.27 -10.96
C LYS A 201 -29.67 -36.30 -9.82
N SER A 202 -28.78 -37.29 -9.90
CA SER A 202 -28.59 -38.31 -8.86
C SER A 202 -28.02 -37.77 -7.54
N VAL A 203 -27.15 -36.76 -7.57
CA VAL A 203 -26.58 -36.10 -6.38
C VAL A 203 -27.62 -35.22 -5.72
N LYS A 204 -28.36 -34.42 -6.51
CA LYS A 204 -29.47 -33.59 -6.00
C LYS A 204 -30.57 -34.45 -5.37
N MET A 205 -30.91 -35.59 -5.98
CA MET A 205 -31.91 -36.52 -5.45
C MET A 205 -31.47 -37.16 -4.12
N ARG A 206 -30.19 -37.51 -3.95
CA ARG A 206 -29.65 -38.02 -2.66
C ARG A 206 -29.64 -36.95 -1.55
N GLN A 207 -29.37 -35.69 -1.90
CA GLN A 207 -29.43 -34.59 -0.93
C GLN A 207 -30.88 -34.31 -0.49
N MET A 208 -31.83 -34.33 -1.41
CA MET A 208 -33.26 -34.13 -1.13
C MET A 208 -33.83 -35.21 -0.19
N VAL A 209 -33.44 -36.48 -0.38
CA VAL A 209 -33.86 -37.58 0.50
C VAL A 209 -33.25 -37.46 1.91
N LYS A 210 -32.06 -36.88 2.05
CA LYS A 210 -31.44 -36.65 3.37
C LYS A 210 -32.10 -35.50 4.15
N SER A 211 -32.64 -34.49 3.47
CA SER A 211 -33.35 -33.36 4.12
C SER A 211 -34.79 -33.67 4.54
N LEU A 212 -35.32 -34.84 4.16
CA LEU A 212 -36.67 -35.30 4.52
C LEU A 212 -36.72 -36.20 5.76
N LYS A 213 -35.58 -36.43 6.41
CA LYS A 213 -35.45 -37.13 7.70
C LYS A 213 -35.09 -36.13 8.78
#